data_AF-A0A2M7N5B3-F1
#
_entry.id   AF-A0A2M7N5B3-F1
#
_cell.length_a   1.000
_cell.length_b   1.000
_cell.length_c   1.000
_cell.angle_alpha   90.00
_cell.angle_beta   90.00
_cell.angle_gamma   90.00
#
_symmetry.space_group_name_H-M   'P 1'
#
loop_
_entity.id
_entity.type
_entity.pdbx_description
1 polymer ?
#
loop_
_entity_poly.entity_id
_entity_poly.type
_entity_poly.pdbx_seq_one_letter_code
_entity_poly.pdbx_strand_id
1 'polypeptide(L)' 'MELYIKGIGSISPSENFENISHTPEIKLVDDVYKYYFCIEPIYKEIINPLLLRRMSRAMKMGIASALLCLK' A
#
# COMPACT_ATOMS: atom_id res chain seq x y z
N MET A 1 8.25 -10.86 28.84
CA MET A 1 8.63 -9.73 27.96
C MET A 1 7.43 -9.44 27.09
N GLU A 2 6.95 -8.20 27.12
CA GLU A 2 5.78 -7.79 26.33
C GLU A 2 6.22 -7.27 24.96
N LEU A 3 5.41 -7.57 23.94
CA LEU A 3 5.63 -7.18 22.55
C LEU A 3 4.54 -6.20 22.14
N TYR A 4 4.93 -5.14 21.47
CA TYR A 4 4.03 -4.06 21.04
C TYR A 4 4.18 -3.81 19.54
N ILE A 5 3.09 -3.46 18.88
CA ILE A 5 3.11 -3.01 17.48
C ILE A 5 3.62 -1.56 17.47
N LYS A 6 4.74 -1.32 16.78
CA LYS A 6 5.42 -0.01 16.73
C LYS A 6 5.17 0.79 15.46
N GLY A 7 4.56 0.18 14.45
CA GLY A 7 4.26 0.81 13.17
C GLY A 7 3.38 -0.09 12.31
N ILE A 8 2.70 0.54 11.35
CA ILE A 8 1.92 -0.12 10.31
C ILE A 8 2.14 0.61 8.99
N GLY A 9 2.09 -0.12 7.89
CA GLY A 9 2.13 0.43 6.54
C GLY A 9 1.36 -0.49 5.62
N SER A 10 0.58 0.07 4.70
CA SER A 10 -0.19 -0.72 3.75
C SER A 10 -0.41 0.05 2.44
N ILE A 11 -0.59 -0.72 1.37
CA ILE A 11 -1.15 -0.25 0.10
C ILE A 11 -2.59 -0.74 0.06
N SER A 12 -3.53 0.17 -0.11
CA SER A 12 -4.95 -0.14 0.01
C SER A 12 -5.77 0.70 -0.98
N PRO A 13 -7.10 0.48 -1.05
CA PRO A 13 -8.00 1.31 -1.85
C PRO A 13 -8.14 2.75 -1.37
N SER A 14 -7.58 3.11 -0.20
CA SER A 14 -7.66 4.45 0.36
C SER A 14 -6.48 5.32 -0.07
N GLU A 15 -6.75 6.58 -0.45
CA GLU A 15 -5.69 7.59 -0.60
C GLU A 15 -4.96 7.76 0.73
N ASN A 16 -3.65 7.49 0.71
CA ASN A 16 -2.62 7.73 1.72
C ASN A 16 -3.07 7.97 3.17
N PHE A 17 -2.62 7.10 4.08
CA PHE A 17 -2.75 7.21 5.54
C PHE A 17 -2.22 8.54 6.15
N GLU A 18 -1.51 9.37 5.39
CA GLU A 18 -1.01 10.67 5.85
C GLU A 18 -2.13 11.72 6.03
N ASN A 19 -3.28 11.56 5.36
CA ASN A 19 -4.41 12.48 5.46
C ASN A 19 -5.68 11.77 5.95
N ILE A 20 -5.73 11.50 7.26
CA ILE A 20 -6.89 10.89 7.95
C ILE A 20 -8.21 11.67 7.72
N SER A 21 -8.12 12.94 7.30
CA SER A 21 -9.28 13.80 7.03
C SER A 21 -10.05 13.44 5.75
N HIS A 22 -9.49 12.64 4.85
CA HIS A 22 -10.18 12.18 3.66
C HIS A 22 -10.61 10.72 3.82
N THR A 23 -11.92 10.49 3.95
CA THR A 23 -12.50 9.19 3.63
C THR A 23 -12.46 9.07 2.11
N PRO A 24 -11.58 8.24 1.53
CA PRO A 24 -11.54 8.10 0.09
C PRO A 24 -12.85 7.51 -0.39
N GLU A 25 -13.35 8.01 -1.51
CA GLU A 25 -14.52 7.43 -2.17
C GLU A 25 -14.09 6.07 -2.73
N ILE A 26 -14.30 5.01 -1.94
CA ILE A 26 -13.88 3.67 -2.33
C ILE A 26 -14.86 3.16 -3.40
N LYS A 27 -14.46 3.27 -4.67
CA LYS A 27 -15.27 2.80 -5.80
C LYS A 27 -15.20 1.28 -5.86
N LEU A 28 -16.36 0.64 -5.75
CA LEU A 28 -16.52 -0.79 -6.03
C LEU A 28 -16.09 -1.06 -7.47
N VAL A 29 -15.43 -2.19 -7.68
CA VAL A 29 -15.00 -2.62 -9.02
C VAL A 29 -16.21 -2.97 -9.88
N ASP A 30 -17.21 -3.61 -9.26
CA ASP A 30 -18.55 -3.84 -9.81
C ASP A 30 -19.53 -4.18 -8.68
N ASP A 31 -20.82 -4.27 -9.00
CA ASP A 31 -21.90 -4.63 -8.06
C ASP A 31 -21.96 -6.14 -7.75
N VAL A 32 -21.16 -6.97 -8.43
CA VAL A 32 -21.18 -8.43 -8.34
C VAL A 32 -20.17 -8.93 -7.30
N TYR A 33 -19.00 -8.29 -7.26
CA TYR A 33 -17.89 -8.63 -6.40
C TYR A 33 -17.62 -7.50 -5.41
N LYS A 34 -17.83 -7.79 -4.12
CA LYS A 34 -17.62 -6.87 -3.00
C LYS A 34 -16.14 -6.72 -2.64
N TYR A 35 -15.30 -6.33 -3.60
CA TYR A 35 -13.90 -5.98 -3.36
C TYR A 35 -13.53 -4.66 -4.02
N TYR A 36 -12.38 -4.14 -3.60
CA TYR A 36 -11.83 -2.88 -4.05
C TYR A 36 -10.42 -3.10 -4.61
N PHE A 37 -10.06 -2.36 -5.66
CA PHE A 37 -8.68 -2.32 -6.11
C PHE A 37 -7.83 -1.42 -5.22
N CYS A 38 -6.62 -1.87 -4.92
CA CYS A 38 -5.65 -1.01 -4.26
C CYS A 38 -5.21 0.11 -5.20
N ILE A 39 -5.05 1.31 -4.65
CA ILE A 39 -4.41 2.42 -5.34
C ILE A 39 -2.90 2.22 -5.15
N GLU A 40 -2.20 1.85 -6.23
CA GLU A 40 -0.78 1.56 -6.15
C GLU A 40 0.07 2.84 -6.24
N PRO A 41 1.11 2.98 -5.40
CA PRO A 41 2.00 4.14 -5.46
C PRO A 41 2.92 4.05 -6.68
N ILE A 42 3.59 5.16 -6.99
CA ILE A 42 4.67 5.18 -7.99
C ILE A 42 5.89 4.47 -7.37
N TYR A 43 5.98 3.14 -7.53
CA TYR A 43 7.01 2.33 -6.85
C TYR A 43 8.45 2.79 -7.05
N LYS A 44 8.78 3.41 -8.18
CA LYS A 44 10.14 3.93 -8.46
C LYS A 44 10.56 5.07 -7.53
N GLU A 45 9.61 5.71 -6.86
CA GLU A 45 9.86 6.76 -5.86
C GLU A 45 10.14 6.17 -4.46
N ILE A 46 9.89 4.85 -4.28
CA ILE A 46 10.03 4.15 -3.00
C ILE A 46 11.14 3.10 -3.07
N ILE A 47 11.28 2.41 -4.22
CA ILE A 47 12.19 1.29 -4.44
C ILE A 47 13.08 1.60 -5.65
N ASN A 48 14.37 1.25 -5.55
CA ASN A 48 15.33 1.43 -6.64
C ASN A 48 14.80 0.81 -7.97
N PRO A 49 14.74 1.58 -9.08
CA PRO A 49 14.22 1.10 -10.37
C PRO A 49 14.90 -0.16 -10.92
N LEU A 50 16.19 -0.37 -10.65
CA LEU A 50 16.91 -1.55 -11.10
C LEU A 50 16.38 -2.83 -10.46
N LEU A 51 15.99 -2.75 -9.16
CA LEU A 51 15.42 -3.86 -8.41
C LEU A 51 13.98 -4.16 -8.85
N LEU A 52 13.19 -3.12 -9.13
CA LEU A 52 11.78 -3.22 -9.51
C LEU A 52 11.54 -4.09 -10.75
N ARG A 53 12.49 -4.12 -11.69
CA ARG A 53 12.35 -4.88 -12.96
C ARG A 53 12.22 -6.39 -12.74
N ARG A 54 12.70 -6.92 -11.61
CA ARG A 54 12.67 -8.35 -11.29
C ARG A 54 11.58 -8.72 -10.28
N MET A 55 10.82 -7.74 -9.81
CA MET A 55 9.82 -7.96 -8.76
C MET A 55 8.44 -8.22 -9.36
N SER A 56 7.77 -9.26 -8.86
CA SER A 56 6.34 -9.47 -9.04
C SER A 56 5.56 -8.31 -8.40
N ARG A 57 4.31 -8.12 -8.82
CA ARG A 57 3.40 -7.12 -8.24
C ARG A 57 3.29 -7.28 -6.72
N ALA A 58 3.13 -8.51 -6.22
CA ALA A 58 3.05 -8.80 -4.79
C ALA A 58 4.32 -8.39 -4.03
N MET A 59 5.51 -8.63 -4.59
CA MET A 59 6.77 -8.19 -3.98
C MET A 59 6.87 -6.67 -3.91
N LYS A 60 6.50 -5.97 -5.00
CA LYS A 60 6.48 -4.50 -5.01
C LYS A 60 5.59 -3.95 -3.91
N MET A 61 4.37 -4.50 -3.79
CA MET A 61 3.40 -4.08 -2.77
C MET A 61 3.91 -4.35 -1.34
N GLY A 62 4.43 -5.55 -1.09
CA GLY A 62 4.91 -5.95 0.24
C GLY A 62 6.11 -5.12 0.70
N ILE A 63 7.11 -4.93 -0.17
CA ILE A 63 8.30 -4.13 0.14
C ILE A 63 7.93 -2.66 0.35
N ALA A 64 7.10 -2.09 -0.52
CA ALA A 64 6.66 -0.71 -0.36
C ALA A 64 5.88 -0.50 0.95
N SER A 65 4.98 -1.42 1.32
CA SER A 65 4.25 -1.37 2.60
C SER A 65 5.19 -1.45 3.81
N ALA A 66 6.21 -2.31 3.75
CA ALA A 66 7.22 -2.42 4.80
C ALA A 66 8.07 -1.13 4.92
N LEU A 67 8.47 -0.54 3.78
CA LEU A 67 9.21 0.73 3.79
C LEU A 67 8.37 1.89 4.30
N LEU A 68 7.06 1.93 4.01
CA LEU A 68 6.13 2.90 4.58
C LEU A 68 6.01 2.75 6.10
N CYS A 69 5.96 1.51 6.61
CA CYS A 69 5.91 1.22 8.04
C CYS A 69 7.18 1.65 8.80
N LEU A 70 8.33 1.68 8.11
CA LEU A 70 9.64 1.99 8.70
C LEU A 70 10.02 3.47 8.59
N LYS A 71 9.26 4.27 7.82
CA LYS A 71 9.39 5.72 7.80
C LYS A 71 8.79 6.32 9.06
#